data_AF-A0A3E2GZB1-F1
#
_entry.id   AF-A0A3E2GZB1-F1
#
_cell.length_a   1.000
_cell.length_b   1.000
_cell.length_c   1.000
_cell.angle_alpha   90.00
_cell.angle_beta   90.00
_cell.angle_gamma   90.00
#
_symmetry.space_group_name_H-M   'P 1'
#
loop_
_entity.id
_entity.type
_entity.pdbx_description
1 polymer ?
#
loop_
_entity_poly.entity_id
_entity_poly.type
_entity_poly.pdbx_seq_one_letter_code
_entity_poly.pdbx_strand_id
1 'polypeptide(L)'
;MTVFHIVLIQFQPTVNSTQIQDLCNDCIALKETCLHPDTNKPYLKSMALGKDVSIEGLNGDFTHAFIAEFDSLADRDYYVKTDPSHKDFVKKIAATWTKGHTIDIEPGKSLGKPHMQDNDEARRIIVDYTLAAVKVFNPSSATKKKFHFIYLSGGASERDQTKPLWFMQDYRRVRGQIENELMSFAKAHPDTFETSIMRPGFVLAKETNFRDLIRGLGPSTRVDTLATAMIRTALDGSKYQIVENPDIAKIRS
;
A
#
# COMPACT_ATOMS: atom_id res chain seq x y z
N MET A 1 -14.46 -8.24 -18.82
CA MET A 1 -13.00 -8.18 -19.03
C MET A 1 -12.40 -9.28 -18.19
N THR A 2 -11.57 -10.14 -18.80
CA THR A 2 -11.02 -11.32 -18.16
C THR A 2 -10.11 -10.96 -16.98
N VAL A 3 -10.21 -11.75 -15.90
CA VAL A 3 -9.42 -11.59 -14.68
C VAL A 3 -8.90 -12.97 -14.26
N PHE A 4 -7.61 -13.07 -13.93
CA PHE A 4 -7.07 -14.23 -13.23
C PHE A 4 -6.92 -13.93 -11.74
N HIS A 5 -7.51 -14.77 -10.91
CA HIS A 5 -7.34 -14.80 -9.48
C HIS A 5 -6.30 -15.85 -9.11
N ILE A 6 -5.14 -15.40 -8.65
CA ILE A 6 -3.97 -16.24 -8.37
C ILE A 6 -3.75 -16.29 -6.86
N VAL A 7 -3.65 -17.49 -6.30
CA VAL A 7 -3.36 -17.72 -4.89
C VAL A 7 -2.11 -18.59 -4.78
N LEU A 8 -1.08 -18.09 -4.09
CA LEU A 8 0.14 -18.80 -3.76
C LEU A 8 0.09 -19.21 -2.30
N ILE A 9 0.38 -20.47 -1.98
CA ILE A 9 0.33 -20.96 -0.60
C ILE A 9 1.55 -21.78 -0.23
N GLN A 10 1.83 -21.81 1.06
CA GLN A 10 2.73 -22.77 1.69
C GLN A 10 1.92 -23.62 2.66
N PHE A 11 1.74 -24.91 2.37
CA PHE A 11 1.13 -25.85 3.31
C PHE A 11 1.97 -25.99 4.59
N GLN A 12 1.31 -26.24 5.72
CA GLN A 12 1.98 -26.59 6.96
C GLN A 12 2.74 -27.92 6.79
N PRO A 13 3.91 -28.10 7.45
CA PRO A 13 4.68 -29.35 7.37
C PRO A 13 3.92 -30.60 7.85
N THR A 14 2.86 -30.41 8.64
CA THR A 14 2.01 -31.47 9.20
C THR A 14 0.96 -31.98 8.22
N VAL A 15 0.70 -31.27 7.12
CA VAL A 15 -0.29 -31.67 6.12
C VAL A 15 0.33 -32.71 5.20
N ASN A 16 -0.27 -33.90 5.16
CA ASN A 16 0.24 -34.99 4.34
C ASN A 16 -0.22 -34.90 2.88
N SER A 17 0.41 -35.70 2.01
CA SER A 17 0.14 -35.69 0.56
C SER A 17 -1.30 -36.03 0.19
N THR A 18 -1.96 -36.91 0.95
CA THR A 18 -3.36 -37.28 0.70
C THR A 18 -4.27 -36.09 0.96
N GLN A 19 -4.08 -35.40 2.08
CA GLN A 19 -4.84 -34.19 2.41
C GLN A 19 -4.62 -33.09 1.37
N ILE A 20 -3.38 -32.90 0.89
CA ILE A 20 -3.08 -31.95 -0.19
C ILE A 20 -3.84 -32.34 -1.45
N GLN A 21 -3.81 -33.63 -1.83
CA GLN A 21 -4.50 -34.12 -3.02
C GLN A 21 -6.03 -33.92 -2.93
N ASP A 22 -6.62 -34.16 -1.76
CA ASP A 22 -8.05 -33.96 -1.53
C ASP A 22 -8.42 -32.48 -1.66
N LEU A 23 -7.62 -31.57 -1.10
CA LEU A 23 -7.81 -30.12 -1.26
C LEU A 23 -7.67 -29.68 -2.72
N CYS A 24 -6.72 -30.25 -3.45
CA CYS A 24 -6.57 -29.99 -4.87
C CYS A 24 -7.80 -30.44 -5.66
N ASN A 25 -8.35 -31.63 -5.36
CA ASN A 25 -9.55 -32.14 -6.00
C ASN A 25 -10.77 -31.25 -5.69
N ASP A 26 -10.95 -30.86 -4.42
CA ASP A 26 -11.99 -29.92 -3.99
C ASP A 26 -11.88 -28.57 -4.71
N CYS A 27 -10.66 -28.07 -4.91
CA CYS A 27 -10.45 -26.81 -5.63
C CYS A 27 -10.83 -26.91 -7.12
N ILE A 28 -10.49 -28.01 -7.79
CA ILE A 28 -10.89 -28.24 -9.18
C ILE A 28 -12.42 -28.31 -9.29
N ALA A 29 -13.09 -28.93 -8.33
CA ALA A 29 -14.54 -29.04 -8.29
C ALA A 29 -15.26 -27.68 -8.15
N LEU A 30 -14.58 -26.61 -7.73
CA LEU A 30 -15.14 -25.26 -7.70
C LEU A 30 -15.59 -24.79 -9.08
N LYS A 31 -14.95 -25.27 -10.15
CA LYS A 31 -15.35 -24.93 -11.52
C LYS A 31 -16.81 -25.30 -11.79
N GLU A 32 -17.28 -26.42 -11.26
CA GLU A 32 -18.64 -26.92 -11.48
C GLU A 32 -19.60 -26.50 -10.36
N THR A 33 -19.10 -26.28 -9.15
CA THR A 33 -19.94 -26.02 -7.96
C THR A 33 -20.18 -24.53 -7.69
N CYS A 34 -19.32 -23.63 -8.17
CA CYS A 34 -19.56 -22.19 -8.09
C CYS A 34 -20.53 -21.78 -9.21
N LEU A 35 -21.78 -21.52 -8.84
CA LEU A 35 -22.87 -21.19 -9.76
C LEU A 35 -23.27 -19.72 -9.62
N HIS A 36 -23.47 -19.03 -10.75
CA HIS A 36 -23.89 -17.63 -10.75
C HIS A 36 -25.32 -17.53 -10.20
N PRO A 37 -25.62 -16.60 -9.27
CA PRO A 37 -26.90 -16.57 -8.55
C PRO A 37 -28.12 -16.42 -9.47
N ASP A 38 -28.00 -15.62 -10.53
CA ASP A 38 -29.13 -15.35 -11.43
C ASP A 38 -29.35 -16.44 -12.48
N THR A 39 -28.28 -17.10 -12.95
CA THR A 39 -28.36 -18.02 -14.09
C THR A 39 -28.25 -19.48 -13.69
N ASN A 40 -27.81 -19.74 -12.45
CA ASN A 40 -27.52 -21.06 -11.91
C ASN A 40 -26.57 -21.89 -12.78
N LYS A 41 -25.65 -21.22 -13.49
CA LYS A 41 -24.64 -21.84 -14.35
C LYS A 41 -23.23 -21.60 -13.78
N PRO A 42 -22.29 -22.52 -14.02
CA PRO A 42 -20.87 -22.29 -13.75
C PRO A 42 -20.37 -21.00 -14.38
N TYR A 43 -19.62 -20.21 -13.62
CA TYR A 43 -19.09 -18.92 -14.08
C TYR A 43 -17.56 -18.80 -13.98
N LEU A 44 -16.88 -19.81 -13.40
CA LEU A 44 -15.43 -19.95 -13.51
C LEU A 44 -15.10 -20.47 -14.90
N LYS A 45 -14.38 -19.66 -15.68
CA LYS A 45 -13.99 -20.01 -17.04
C LYS A 45 -12.95 -21.12 -17.06
N SER A 46 -11.95 -21.02 -16.19
CA SER A 46 -10.95 -22.06 -15.99
C SER A 46 -10.45 -22.08 -14.55
N MET A 47 -9.92 -23.23 -14.14
CA MET A 47 -9.24 -23.42 -12.86
C MET A 47 -7.99 -24.25 -13.12
N ALA A 48 -6.84 -23.76 -12.68
CA ALA A 48 -5.57 -24.46 -12.71
C ALA A 48 -4.93 -24.43 -11.33
N LEU A 49 -4.24 -25.49 -10.95
CA LEU A 49 -3.48 -25.54 -9.71
C LEU A 49 -2.33 -26.52 -9.82
N GLY A 50 -1.31 -26.34 -8.98
CA GLY A 50 -0.21 -27.28 -8.94
C GLY A 50 0.86 -26.91 -7.92
N LYS A 51 1.77 -27.88 -7.71
CA LYS A 51 3.00 -27.68 -6.97
C LYS A 51 3.99 -26.87 -7.81
N ASP A 52 4.74 -25.99 -7.16
CA ASP A 52 5.85 -25.28 -7.80
C ASP A 52 6.91 -26.28 -8.31
N VAL A 53 7.34 -26.07 -9.54
CA VAL A 53 8.38 -26.83 -10.24
C VAL A 53 9.45 -25.91 -10.81
N SER A 54 9.49 -24.64 -10.38
CA SER A 54 10.50 -23.69 -10.83
C SER A 54 11.90 -24.13 -10.37
N ILE A 55 12.87 -23.98 -11.28
CA ILE A 55 14.28 -24.26 -11.02
C ILE A 55 15.04 -23.02 -10.51
N GLU A 56 14.39 -21.86 -10.45
CA GLU A 56 15.04 -20.58 -10.14
C GLU A 56 15.20 -20.35 -8.64
N GLY A 57 14.44 -21.05 -7.80
CA GLY A 57 14.50 -20.91 -6.33
C GLY A 57 14.02 -19.55 -5.80
N LEU A 58 13.26 -18.80 -6.62
CA LEU A 58 12.71 -17.48 -6.28
C LEU A 58 11.24 -17.52 -5.87
N ASN A 59 10.72 -18.70 -5.53
CA ASN A 59 9.34 -18.96 -5.16
C ASN A 59 8.94 -18.42 -3.77
N GLY A 60 9.87 -17.85 -2.99
CA GLY A 60 9.57 -17.14 -1.75
C GLY A 60 8.84 -17.98 -0.70
N ASP A 61 9.22 -19.25 -0.59
CA ASP A 61 8.67 -20.30 0.29
C ASP A 61 7.27 -20.83 -0.09
N PHE A 62 6.65 -20.31 -1.15
CA PHE A 62 5.39 -20.86 -1.65
C PHE A 62 5.62 -22.20 -2.34
N THR A 63 4.75 -23.17 -2.07
CA THR A 63 4.88 -24.53 -2.62
C THR A 63 3.84 -24.86 -3.67
N HIS A 64 2.70 -24.15 -3.69
CA HIS A 64 1.62 -24.37 -4.64
C HIS A 64 1.02 -23.05 -5.12
N ALA A 65 0.44 -23.08 -6.32
CA ALA A 65 -0.34 -22.01 -6.90
C ALA A 65 -1.73 -22.51 -7.31
N PHE A 66 -2.73 -21.66 -7.18
CA PHE A 66 -4.10 -21.84 -7.69
C PHE A 66 -4.43 -20.63 -8.56
N ILE A 67 -5.07 -20.86 -9.70
CA ILE A 67 -5.37 -19.84 -10.71
C ILE A 67 -6.81 -20.08 -11.17
N ALA A 68 -7.71 -19.16 -10.84
CA ALA A 68 -9.08 -19.14 -11.36
C ALA A 68 -9.23 -18.03 -12.41
N GLU A 69 -9.92 -18.31 -13.51
CA GLU A 69 -10.20 -17.34 -14.56
C GLU A 69 -11.69 -16.96 -14.56
N PHE A 70 -11.96 -15.66 -14.67
CA PHE A 70 -13.31 -15.10 -14.73
C PHE A 70 -13.45 -14.22 -15.97
N ASP A 71 -14.65 -14.10 -16.53
CA ASP A 71 -14.93 -13.20 -17.65
C ASP A 71 -15.17 -11.73 -17.23
N SER A 72 -15.38 -11.50 -15.93
CA SER A 72 -15.58 -10.15 -15.39
C SER A 72 -15.05 -10.00 -13.96
N LEU A 73 -14.80 -8.73 -13.57
CA LEU A 73 -14.49 -8.36 -12.19
C LEU A 73 -15.67 -8.63 -11.24
N ALA A 74 -16.92 -8.50 -11.72
CA ALA A 74 -18.10 -8.74 -10.89
C ALA A 74 -18.22 -10.21 -10.49
N ASP A 75 -17.94 -11.12 -11.41
CA ASP A 75 -17.89 -12.56 -11.16
C ASP A 75 -16.80 -12.92 -10.15
N ARG A 76 -15.58 -12.38 -10.34
CA ARG A 76 -14.47 -12.55 -9.39
C ARG A 76 -14.84 -12.01 -8.00
N ASP A 77 -15.45 -10.83 -7.94
CA ASP A 77 -15.88 -10.21 -6.68
C ASP A 77 -16.94 -11.06 -5.96
N TYR A 78 -17.91 -11.59 -6.69
CA TYR A 78 -18.91 -12.49 -6.14
C TYR A 78 -18.27 -13.78 -5.61
N TYR A 79 -17.40 -14.41 -6.40
CA TYR A 79 -16.64 -15.60 -5.99
C TYR A 79 -15.93 -15.38 -4.67
N VAL A 80 -15.11 -14.33 -4.57
CA VAL A 80 -14.30 -14.07 -3.37
C VAL A 80 -15.17 -13.68 -2.16
N LYS A 81 -16.17 -12.81 -2.35
CA LYS A 81 -16.89 -12.16 -1.23
C LYS A 81 -18.15 -12.90 -0.79
N THR A 82 -18.79 -13.64 -1.68
CA THR A 82 -20.20 -14.05 -1.50
C THR A 82 -20.41 -15.55 -1.69
N ASP A 83 -19.84 -16.14 -2.74
CA ASP A 83 -20.13 -17.51 -3.18
C ASP A 83 -19.98 -18.55 -2.03
N PRO A 84 -21.04 -19.32 -1.72
CA PRO A 84 -21.04 -20.25 -0.60
C PRO A 84 -20.09 -21.43 -0.81
N SER A 85 -20.00 -21.97 -2.03
CA SER A 85 -19.13 -23.11 -2.36
C SER A 85 -17.66 -22.71 -2.23
N HIS A 86 -17.29 -21.53 -2.73
CA HIS A 86 -15.96 -20.98 -2.51
C HIS A 86 -15.68 -20.73 -1.02
N LYS A 87 -16.62 -20.13 -0.27
CA LYS A 87 -16.43 -19.88 1.17
C LYS A 87 -16.22 -21.15 1.97
N ASP A 88 -16.94 -22.22 1.65
CA ASP A 88 -16.77 -23.51 2.31
C ASP A 88 -15.41 -24.14 1.99
N PHE A 89 -14.93 -24.01 0.76
CA PHE A 89 -13.56 -24.38 0.41
C PHE A 89 -12.51 -23.55 1.16
N VAL A 90 -12.68 -22.22 1.24
CA VAL A 90 -11.78 -21.33 1.98
C VAL A 90 -11.66 -21.74 3.45
N LYS A 91 -12.78 -22.10 4.10
CA LYS A 91 -12.76 -22.58 5.50
C LYS A 91 -11.92 -23.85 5.65
N LYS A 92 -12.00 -24.78 4.69
CA LYS A 92 -11.19 -26.02 4.70
C LYS A 92 -9.71 -25.71 4.53
N ILE A 93 -9.34 -24.96 3.49
CA ILE A 93 -7.93 -24.74 3.13
C ILE A 93 -7.20 -23.80 4.09
N ALA A 94 -7.88 -22.80 4.68
CA ALA A 94 -7.27 -21.83 5.58
C ALA A 94 -6.62 -22.46 6.84
N ALA A 95 -7.10 -23.63 7.26
CA ALA A 95 -6.54 -24.37 8.39
C ALA A 95 -5.23 -25.11 8.07
N THR A 96 -4.82 -25.15 6.80
CA THR A 96 -3.78 -26.06 6.30
C THR A 96 -2.50 -25.36 5.85
N TRP A 97 -2.49 -24.04 5.74
CA TRP A 97 -1.32 -23.27 5.28
C TRP A 97 -0.64 -22.48 6.41
N THR A 98 0.63 -22.15 6.21
CA THR A 98 1.42 -21.21 7.05
C THR A 98 1.46 -19.82 6.44
N LYS A 99 1.36 -19.72 5.11
CA LYS A 99 1.49 -18.50 4.34
C LYS A 99 0.59 -18.57 3.12
N GLY A 100 -0.11 -17.47 2.84
CA GLY A 100 -0.93 -17.30 1.65
C GLY A 100 -0.68 -15.93 1.04
N HIS A 101 -0.71 -15.83 -0.28
CA HIS A 101 -0.64 -14.58 -1.00
C HIS A 101 -1.56 -14.62 -2.22
N THR A 102 -2.30 -13.55 -2.43
CA THR A 102 -3.33 -13.48 -3.47
C THR A 102 -3.05 -12.30 -4.38
N ILE A 103 -3.13 -12.54 -5.69
CA ILE A 103 -2.88 -11.55 -6.74
C ILE A 103 -3.98 -11.71 -7.78
N ASP A 104 -4.63 -10.61 -8.14
CA ASP A 104 -5.53 -10.56 -9.28
C ASP A 104 -4.87 -9.82 -10.43
N ILE A 105 -4.91 -10.40 -11.64
CA ILE A 105 -4.35 -9.78 -12.84
C ILE A 105 -5.41 -9.68 -13.95
N GLU A 106 -5.38 -8.55 -14.66
CA GLU A 106 -6.06 -8.39 -15.94
C GLU A 106 -5.03 -8.69 -17.05
N PRO A 107 -5.20 -9.74 -17.86
CA PRO A 107 -4.24 -10.13 -18.88
C PRO A 107 -3.95 -8.99 -19.86
N GLY A 108 -2.67 -8.77 -20.16
CA GLY A 108 -2.22 -7.72 -21.10
C GLY A 108 -2.22 -6.30 -20.54
N LYS A 109 -2.69 -6.08 -19.30
CA LYS A 109 -2.63 -4.77 -18.65
C LYS A 109 -1.31 -4.60 -17.90
N SER A 110 -0.29 -4.14 -18.62
CA SER A 110 1.06 -3.89 -18.09
C SER A 110 1.18 -2.58 -17.31
N LEU A 111 0.22 -1.67 -17.46
CA LEU A 111 0.20 -0.34 -16.85
C LEU A 111 -1.13 -0.11 -16.14
N GLY A 112 -1.08 0.43 -14.92
CA GLY A 112 -2.27 0.70 -14.12
C GLY A 112 -1.94 1.39 -12.80
N LYS A 113 -2.96 1.84 -12.08
CA LYS A 113 -2.79 2.31 -10.70
C LYS A 113 -2.37 1.12 -9.85
N PRO A 114 -1.30 1.20 -9.04
CA PRO A 114 -1.04 0.16 -8.05
C PRO A 114 -2.27 0.03 -7.16
N HIS A 115 -2.78 -1.19 -7.01
CA HIS A 115 -3.86 -1.47 -6.08
C HIS A 115 -3.33 -1.27 -4.66
N MET A 116 -3.55 -0.09 -4.09
CA MET A 116 -3.48 0.09 -2.64
C MET A 116 -4.82 -0.40 -2.12
N GLN A 117 -4.75 -1.45 -1.30
CA GLN A 117 -5.91 -2.19 -0.81
C GLN A 117 -6.93 -1.30 -0.09
N ASP A 118 -6.51 -0.12 0.38
CA ASP A 118 -7.41 0.83 1.01
C ASP A 118 -6.91 2.28 0.87
N ASN A 119 -7.30 2.95 -0.22
CA ASN A 119 -7.07 4.40 -0.39
C ASN A 119 -7.76 5.20 0.72
N ASP A 120 -8.86 4.70 1.28
CA ASP A 120 -9.57 5.34 2.39
C ASP A 120 -8.77 5.21 3.67
N GLU A 121 -8.14 4.07 3.93
CA GLU A 121 -7.19 3.91 5.05
C GLU A 121 -5.97 4.82 4.89
N ALA A 122 -5.39 4.89 3.69
CA ALA A 122 -4.27 5.79 3.44
C ALA A 122 -4.68 7.25 3.70
N ARG A 123 -5.88 7.65 3.27
CA ARG A 123 -6.45 8.97 3.55
C ARG A 123 -6.72 9.16 5.05
N ARG A 124 -7.29 8.17 5.73
CA ARG A 124 -7.61 8.20 7.16
C ARG A 124 -6.36 8.39 8.01
N ILE A 125 -5.29 7.66 7.68
CA ILE A 125 -4.00 7.78 8.36
C ILE A 125 -3.31 9.10 8.02
N ILE A 126 -3.21 9.45 6.74
CA ILE A 126 -2.38 10.58 6.30
C ILE A 126 -3.09 11.91 6.56
N VAL A 127 -4.38 12.01 6.24
CA VAL A 127 -5.17 13.24 6.34
C VAL A 127 -5.85 13.33 7.69
N ASP A 128 -6.73 12.38 8.02
CA ASP A 128 -7.65 12.57 9.15
C ASP A 128 -6.92 12.58 10.49
N TYR A 129 -5.97 11.66 10.71
CA TYR A 129 -5.17 11.63 11.94
C TYR A 129 -4.28 12.86 12.09
N THR A 130 -3.65 13.32 10.99
CA THR A 130 -2.83 14.53 11.02
C THR A 130 -3.69 15.76 11.35
N LEU A 131 -4.87 15.89 10.74
CA LEU A 131 -5.78 16.99 11.01
C LEU A 131 -6.36 16.96 12.42
N ALA A 132 -6.68 15.77 12.93
CA ALA A 132 -7.09 15.61 14.33
C ALA A 132 -5.97 16.05 15.28
N ALA A 133 -4.72 15.63 15.01
CA ALA A 133 -3.56 16.01 15.81
C ALA A 133 -3.34 17.53 15.82
N VAL A 134 -3.32 18.21 14.68
CA VAL A 134 -3.06 19.66 14.65
C VAL A 134 -4.19 20.48 15.29
N LYS A 135 -5.45 20.01 15.23
CA LYS A 135 -6.56 20.65 15.93
C LYS A 135 -6.40 20.57 17.44
N VAL A 136 -5.94 19.42 17.96
CA VAL A 136 -5.68 19.23 19.40
C VAL A 136 -4.43 19.98 19.85
N PHE A 137 -3.37 19.98 19.03
CA PHE A 137 -2.09 20.61 19.35
C PHE A 137 -2.05 22.11 19.11
N ASN A 138 -3.08 22.72 18.53
CA ASN A 138 -3.19 24.17 18.47
C ASN A 138 -3.79 24.66 19.79
N PRO A 139 -2.98 25.03 20.81
CA PRO A 139 -3.52 25.39 22.11
C PRO A 139 -4.41 26.63 22.00
N SER A 140 -5.44 26.69 22.83
CA SER A 140 -6.29 27.86 22.99
C SER A 140 -5.49 29.04 23.56
N SER A 141 -4.78 29.82 22.73
CA SER A 141 -4.18 31.15 23.00
C SER A 141 -3.40 31.38 24.31
N ALA A 142 -3.18 30.37 25.16
CA ALA A 142 -2.68 30.53 26.52
C ALA A 142 -1.16 30.75 26.57
N THR A 143 -0.46 30.28 25.53
CA THR A 143 0.98 30.51 25.35
C THR A 143 1.19 31.64 24.34
N LYS A 144 2.02 32.63 24.66
CA LYS A 144 2.44 33.70 23.71
C LYS A 144 3.29 33.20 22.52
N LYS A 145 3.47 31.89 22.37
CA LYS A 145 4.29 31.25 21.35
C LYS A 145 3.40 30.37 20.46
N LYS A 146 3.65 30.41 19.16
CA LYS A 146 3.02 29.53 18.17
C LYS A 146 3.46 28.09 18.39
N PHE A 147 2.56 27.15 18.14
CA PHE A 147 2.90 25.75 18.04
C PHE A 147 3.42 25.46 16.62
N HIS A 148 4.66 24.97 16.51
CA HIS A 148 5.28 24.65 15.23
C HIS A 148 5.14 23.17 14.91
N PHE A 149 4.28 22.84 13.94
CA PHE A 149 4.05 21.46 13.50
C PHE A 149 4.89 21.14 12.26
N ILE A 150 5.86 20.23 12.42
CA ILE A 150 6.74 19.80 11.33
C ILE A 150 6.22 18.49 10.75
N TYR A 151 5.75 18.54 9.50
CA TYR A 151 5.17 17.40 8.81
C TYR A 151 6.19 16.75 7.86
N LEU A 152 6.41 15.44 8.03
CA LEU A 152 7.24 14.66 7.12
C LEU A 152 6.36 14.05 6.01
N SER A 153 6.50 14.60 4.80
CA SER A 153 5.80 14.16 3.59
C SER A 153 6.72 13.28 2.73
N GLY A 154 6.66 13.38 1.40
CA GLY A 154 7.66 12.82 0.50
C GLY A 154 7.82 13.61 -0.80
N GLY A 155 8.96 13.41 -1.45
CA GLY A 155 9.42 14.17 -2.62
C GLY A 155 8.51 14.06 -3.84
N ALA A 156 7.63 13.06 -3.89
CA ALA A 156 6.68 12.86 -4.98
C ALA A 156 5.26 13.39 -4.68
N SER A 157 5.00 14.03 -3.54
CA SER A 157 3.67 14.54 -3.18
C SER A 157 3.15 15.50 -4.26
N GLU A 158 1.87 15.37 -4.61
CA GLU A 158 1.21 16.18 -5.64
C GLU A 158 0.05 16.95 -5.02
N ARG A 159 0.17 18.28 -4.99
CA ARG A 159 -0.81 19.16 -4.34
C ARG A 159 -2.02 19.45 -5.23
N ASP A 160 -1.86 19.37 -6.55
CA ASP A 160 -2.99 19.45 -7.49
C ASP A 160 -3.77 18.13 -7.50
N GLN A 161 -4.94 18.16 -6.86
CA GLN A 161 -5.81 16.99 -6.72
C GLN A 161 -6.45 16.54 -8.05
N THR A 162 -6.36 17.35 -9.10
CA THR A 162 -6.93 17.06 -10.43
C THR A 162 -5.90 16.54 -11.43
N LYS A 163 -4.61 16.84 -11.21
CA LYS A 163 -3.53 16.54 -12.15
C LYS A 163 -3.35 15.04 -12.41
N PRO A 164 -3.49 14.55 -13.65
CA PRO A 164 -3.29 13.13 -13.95
C PRO A 164 -1.82 12.73 -13.71
N LEU A 165 -1.61 11.60 -13.02
CA LEU A 165 -0.27 11.09 -12.73
C LEU A 165 -0.16 9.64 -13.19
N TRP A 166 0.91 9.33 -13.90
CA TRP A 166 1.18 7.98 -14.43
C TRP A 166 1.74 7.01 -13.37
N PHE A 167 2.09 7.49 -12.17
CA PHE A 167 2.72 6.70 -11.11
C PHE A 167 2.17 7.07 -9.73
N MET A 168 1.72 6.06 -8.96
CA MET A 168 1.17 6.19 -7.60
C MET A 168 0.22 7.38 -7.40
N GLN A 169 -0.69 7.61 -8.35
CA GLN A 169 -1.47 8.85 -8.42
C GLN A 169 -2.19 9.19 -7.11
N ASP A 170 -3.02 8.25 -6.63
CA ASP A 170 -3.90 8.51 -5.50
C ASP A 170 -3.07 8.72 -4.22
N TYR A 171 -2.00 7.95 -4.03
CA TYR A 171 -1.06 8.14 -2.91
C TYR A 171 -0.40 9.51 -2.90
N ARG A 172 0.11 9.94 -4.06
CA ARG A 172 0.80 11.23 -4.22
C ARG A 172 -0.15 12.40 -3.99
N ARG A 173 -1.39 12.26 -4.47
CA ARG A 173 -2.47 13.24 -4.25
C ARG A 173 -2.88 13.32 -2.78
N VAL A 174 -3.08 12.19 -2.10
CA VAL A 174 -3.41 12.14 -0.66
C VAL A 174 -2.33 12.85 0.18
N ARG A 175 -1.04 12.60 -0.10
CA ARG A 175 0.04 13.31 0.57
C ARG A 175 0.06 14.81 0.26
N GLY A 176 -0.21 15.22 -0.98
CA GLY A 176 -0.31 16.65 -1.30
C GLY A 176 -1.59 17.31 -0.76
N GLN A 177 -2.66 16.55 -0.51
CA GLN A 177 -3.88 17.06 0.10
C GLN A 177 -3.60 17.50 1.53
N ILE A 178 -2.99 16.65 2.37
CA ILE A 178 -2.69 17.04 3.76
C ILE A 178 -1.74 18.24 3.82
N GLU A 179 -0.80 18.36 2.88
CA GLU A 179 0.04 19.56 2.79
C GLU A 179 -0.79 20.84 2.55
N ASN A 180 -1.78 20.79 1.65
CA ASN A 180 -2.70 21.90 1.42
C ASN A 180 -3.52 22.24 2.68
N GLU A 181 -4.02 21.21 3.36
CA GLU A 181 -4.84 21.39 4.58
C GLU A 181 -4.02 21.97 5.73
N LEU A 182 -2.78 21.49 5.95
CA LEU A 182 -1.86 22.04 6.96
C LEU A 182 -1.52 23.51 6.69
N MET A 183 -1.23 23.85 5.43
CA MET A 183 -0.96 25.24 5.05
C MET A 183 -2.19 26.14 5.23
N SER A 184 -3.38 25.63 4.91
CA SER A 184 -4.65 26.34 5.10
C SER A 184 -4.95 26.54 6.58
N PHE A 185 -4.72 25.52 7.40
CA PHE A 185 -4.88 25.59 8.85
C PHE A 185 -3.93 26.61 9.49
N ALA A 186 -2.67 26.65 9.07
CA ALA A 186 -1.70 27.65 9.53
C ALA A 186 -2.11 29.08 9.12
N LYS A 187 -2.63 29.26 7.90
CA LYS A 187 -3.15 30.55 7.44
C LYS A 187 -4.37 31.01 8.25
N ALA A 188 -5.22 30.09 8.68
CA ALA A 188 -6.38 30.39 9.50
C ALA A 188 -6.04 30.69 10.97
N HIS A 189 -4.86 30.27 11.44
CA HIS A 189 -4.42 30.42 12.83
C HIS A 189 -3.03 31.09 12.93
N PRO A 190 -2.85 32.30 12.36
CA PRO A 190 -1.53 32.90 12.18
C PRO A 190 -0.82 33.21 13.50
N ASP A 191 -1.55 33.40 14.60
CA ASP A 191 -0.99 33.79 15.90
C ASP A 191 -0.69 32.59 16.82
N THR A 192 -1.26 31.42 16.53
CA THR A 192 -1.16 30.25 17.42
C THR A 192 -0.50 29.04 16.76
N PHE A 193 -0.44 28.98 15.43
CA PHE A 193 0.04 27.81 14.71
C PHE A 193 0.93 28.17 13.52
N GLU A 194 1.98 27.39 13.31
CA GLU A 194 2.78 27.40 12.09
C GLU A 194 3.17 25.98 11.69
N THR A 195 3.48 25.79 10.42
CA THR A 195 3.86 24.47 9.90
C THR A 195 5.02 24.55 8.92
N SER A 196 5.89 23.54 8.98
CA SER A 196 6.91 23.27 7.97
C SER A 196 6.72 21.86 7.42
N ILE A 197 6.76 21.72 6.10
CA ILE A 197 6.59 20.45 5.41
C ILE A 197 7.94 20.04 4.84
N MET A 198 8.40 18.83 5.14
CA MET A 198 9.66 18.29 4.62
C MET A 198 9.37 17.16 3.64
N ARG A 199 9.97 17.22 2.45
CA ARG A 199 9.72 16.29 1.34
C ARG A 199 10.99 15.55 0.93
N PRO A 200 11.46 14.57 1.72
CA PRO A 200 12.59 13.74 1.33
C PRO A 200 12.21 12.86 0.13
N GLY A 201 13.18 12.54 -0.70
CA GLY A 201 13.10 11.45 -1.67
C GLY A 201 13.24 10.09 -0.96
N PHE A 202 14.08 9.20 -1.47
CA PHE A 202 14.42 7.97 -0.75
C PHE A 202 15.22 8.30 0.53
N VAL A 203 14.84 7.68 1.65
CA VAL A 203 15.60 7.78 2.91
C VAL A 203 16.54 6.59 3.00
N LEU A 204 17.84 6.85 2.89
CA LEU A 204 18.89 5.82 2.92
C LEU A 204 19.34 5.55 4.35
N ALA A 205 19.70 4.29 4.62
CA ALA A 205 20.29 3.89 5.90
C ALA A 205 21.67 4.55 6.11
N LYS A 206 22.14 4.56 7.36
CA LYS A 206 23.45 5.11 7.72
C LYS A 206 24.61 4.27 7.17
N GLU A 207 24.42 2.95 7.10
CA GLU A 207 25.38 2.00 6.53
C GLU A 207 24.95 1.57 5.12
N THR A 208 25.90 1.56 4.20
CA THR A 208 25.60 1.45 2.76
C THR A 208 25.50 -0.01 2.33
N ASN A 209 24.30 -0.46 1.95
CA ASN A 209 24.12 -1.78 1.35
C ASN A 209 23.90 -1.65 -0.18
N PHE A 210 24.04 -2.75 -0.93
CA PHE A 210 23.85 -2.74 -2.39
C PHE A 210 22.48 -2.18 -2.83
N ARG A 211 21.44 -2.34 -2.01
CA ARG A 211 20.11 -1.73 -2.23
C ARG A 211 20.11 -0.20 -2.12
N ASP A 212 20.97 0.39 -1.29
CA ASP A 212 21.08 1.84 -1.14
C ASP A 212 21.85 2.47 -2.30
N LEU A 213 22.78 1.72 -2.91
CA LEU A 213 23.47 2.15 -4.12
C LEU A 213 22.49 2.34 -5.29
N ILE A 214 21.54 1.41 -5.46
CA ILE A 214 20.49 1.50 -6.49
C ILE A 214 19.53 2.67 -6.19
N ARG A 215 19.14 2.86 -4.92
CA ARG A 215 18.24 3.95 -4.51
C ARG A 215 18.89 5.33 -4.57
N GLY A 216 20.21 5.42 -4.42
CA GLY A 216 21.00 6.66 -4.53
C GLY A 216 21.01 7.28 -5.94
N LEU A 217 20.59 6.55 -6.96
CA LEU A 217 20.44 7.06 -8.33
C LEU A 217 19.21 7.96 -8.50
N GLY A 218 18.27 7.94 -7.56
CA GLY A 218 17.15 8.87 -7.47
C GLY A 218 17.34 9.94 -6.39
N PRO A 219 16.47 10.97 -6.34
CA PRO A 219 16.48 11.94 -5.24
C PRO A 219 16.42 11.21 -3.90
N SER A 220 17.42 11.43 -3.06
CA SER A 220 17.59 10.72 -1.79
C SER A 220 18.22 11.61 -0.73
N THR A 221 18.04 11.23 0.53
CA THR A 221 18.69 11.81 1.71
C THR A 221 19.03 10.70 2.69
N ARG A 222 20.12 10.85 3.44
CA ARG A 222 20.43 9.91 4.53
C ARG A 222 19.52 10.18 5.73
N VAL A 223 19.24 9.12 6.49
CA VAL A 223 18.37 9.20 7.68
C VAL A 223 18.91 10.15 8.74
N ASP A 224 20.22 10.20 8.96
CA ASP A 224 20.88 11.10 9.92
C ASP A 224 20.80 12.56 9.48
N THR A 225 20.97 12.82 8.19
CA THR A 225 20.83 14.15 7.58
C THR A 225 19.38 14.64 7.69
N LEU A 226 18.41 13.79 7.38
CA LEU A 226 16.99 14.10 7.51
C LEU A 226 16.60 14.37 8.98
N ALA A 227 17.03 13.50 9.91
CA ALA A 227 16.75 13.68 11.33
C ALA A 227 17.34 14.99 11.86
N THR A 228 18.59 15.30 11.50
CA THR A 228 19.25 16.56 11.86
C THR A 228 18.46 17.75 11.34
N ALA A 229 18.05 17.73 10.07
CA ALA A 229 17.28 18.80 9.45
C ALA A 229 15.93 19.02 10.13
N MET A 230 15.21 17.95 10.49
CA MET A 230 13.93 18.04 11.22
C MET A 230 14.10 18.59 12.63
N ILE A 231 15.12 18.14 13.38
CA ILE A 231 15.41 18.63 14.73
C ILE A 231 15.79 20.11 14.68
N ARG A 232 16.66 20.51 13.75
CA ARG A 232 17.05 21.92 13.54
C ARG A 232 15.85 22.77 13.19
N THR A 233 14.96 22.28 12.33
CA THR A 233 13.71 22.96 12.01
C THR A 233 12.82 23.14 13.24
N ALA A 234 12.82 22.18 14.17
CA ALA A 234 12.03 22.25 15.41
C ALA A 234 12.60 23.23 16.44
N LEU A 235 13.93 23.34 16.52
CA LEU A 235 14.61 24.21 17.47
C LEU A 235 14.73 25.65 16.97
N ASP A 236 15.08 25.81 15.70
CA ASP A 236 15.49 27.08 15.11
C ASP A 236 14.40 27.69 14.20
N GLY A 237 13.33 26.93 13.93
CA GLY A 237 12.31 27.26 12.93
C GLY A 237 12.77 26.94 11.50
N SER A 238 11.88 27.13 10.51
CA SER A 238 12.21 27.00 9.09
C SER A 238 12.16 28.33 8.37
N LYS A 239 13.09 28.55 7.43
CA LYS A 239 12.98 29.64 6.46
C LYS A 239 11.94 29.37 5.37
N TYR A 240 11.66 28.10 5.10
CA TYR A 240 10.75 27.67 4.04
C TYR A 240 9.58 26.89 4.62
N GLN A 241 8.38 27.19 4.16
CA GLN A 241 7.20 26.41 4.54
C GLN A 241 7.23 24.99 3.95
N ILE A 242 7.90 24.79 2.80
CA ILE A 242 8.16 23.49 2.20
C ILE A 242 9.68 23.36 1.98
N VAL A 243 10.28 22.28 2.49
CA VAL A 243 11.68 21.93 2.32
C VAL A 243 11.77 20.71 1.41
N GLU A 244 12.21 20.91 0.18
CA GLU A 244 12.38 19.85 -0.81
C GLU A 244 13.68 19.06 -0.57
N ASN A 245 13.78 17.84 -1.10
CA ASN A 245 14.92 16.95 -0.89
C ASN A 245 16.31 17.61 -1.05
N PRO A 246 16.60 18.43 -2.09
CA PRO A 246 17.91 19.07 -2.25
C PRO A 246 18.26 20.09 -1.16
N ASP A 247 17.25 20.61 -0.44
CA ASP A 247 17.43 21.63 0.57
C ASP A 247 17.54 21.05 1.98
N ILE A 248 17.15 19.80 2.18
CA ILE A 248 17.25 19.10 3.48
C ILE A 248 18.69 19.11 3.98
N ALA A 249 19.66 18.77 3.13
CA ALA A 249 21.08 18.75 3.49
C ALA A 249 21.67 20.16 3.72
N LYS A 250 20.97 21.23 3.31
CA LYS A 250 21.41 22.62 3.51
C LYS A 250 20.96 23.19 4.86
N ILE A 251 20.04 22.51 5.54
CA ILE A 251 19.67 22.83 6.93
C ILE A 251 20.86 22.40 7.79
N ARG A 252 21.72 23.39 8.11
CA ARG A 252 23.03 23.17 8.72
C ARG A 252 22.93 22.37 10.02
N SER A 253 23.81 21.38 10.16
CA SER A 253 24.08 20.65 11.41
C SER A 253 24.73 21.54 12.45
#